data_AF-A0A7R9JI46-F1
#
_entry.id   AF-A0A7R9JI46-F1
#
_cell.length_a   1.000
_cell.length_b   1.000
_cell.length_c   1.000
_cell.angle_alpha   90.00
_cell.angle_beta   90.00
_cell.angle_gamma   90.00
#
_symmetry.space_group_name_H-M   'P 1'
#
loop_
_entity.id
_entity.type
_entity.pdbx_description
1 polymer ?
#
loop_
_entity_poly.entity_id
_entity_poly.type
_entity_poly.pdbx_seq_one_letter_code
_entity_poly.pdbx_strand_id
1 'polypeptide(L)'
;MFQYDQYKTPMENIGLQDSLLSRFDLLFVMLDVVDGEYDRMISDHVVRMHRYRKPGEQDGETLPMGSSVDMLSTYNPDTAEEDDVNTPIYEKYDSLLHGSSRAKSDKIISIKFMRKYIHIAKCLKPALTEESSEAISEEYSRLRSQDTMDTDIARTQPVTVRTLETLIRLSTAHAKARLSPAVKIEDARAAIELVQFAYFKR
;
A
#
# COMPACT_ATOMS: atom_id res chain seq x y z
N MET A 1 -19.35 -3.81 -19.97
CA MET A 1 -18.58 -4.35 -18.83
C MET A 1 -17.12 -4.04 -19.12
N PHE A 2 -16.49 -3.15 -18.35
CA PHE A 2 -15.12 -2.70 -18.58
C PHE A 2 -14.16 -3.79 -18.09
N GLN A 3 -13.98 -4.85 -18.88
CA GLN A 3 -12.99 -5.87 -18.61
C GLN A 3 -11.67 -5.43 -19.23
N TYR A 4 -10.59 -5.45 -18.45
CA TYR A 4 -9.26 -5.11 -18.92
C TYR A 4 -8.81 -6.14 -19.96
N ASP A 5 -8.49 -5.68 -21.18
CA ASP A 5 -8.06 -6.55 -22.27
C ASP A 5 -6.55 -6.78 -22.18
N GLN A 6 -6.14 -7.98 -21.77
CA GLN A 6 -4.74 -8.30 -21.52
C GLN A 6 -3.86 -8.27 -22.78
N TYR A 7 -4.47 -8.32 -23.97
CA TYR A 7 -3.77 -8.27 -25.26
C TYR A 7 -3.56 -6.84 -25.78
N LYS A 8 -4.21 -5.85 -25.17
CA LYS A 8 -3.96 -4.43 -25.45
C LYS A 8 -2.94 -3.87 -24.48
N THR A 9 -2.26 -2.82 -24.91
CA THR A 9 -1.31 -2.15 -24.02
C THR A 9 -2.05 -1.54 -22.81
N PRO A 10 -1.43 -1.48 -21.62
CA PRO A 10 -2.02 -0.82 -20.47
C PRO A 10 -2.47 0.61 -20.77
N MET A 11 -1.71 1.33 -21.60
CA MET A 11 -2.03 2.69 -22.02
C MET A 11 -3.36 2.75 -22.80
N GLU A 12 -3.61 1.81 -23.71
CA GLU A 12 -4.86 1.74 -24.47
C GLU A 12 -6.05 1.28 -23.63
N ASN A 13 -5.82 0.37 -22.66
CA ASN A 13 -6.87 -0.10 -21.75
C ASN A 13 -7.35 0.98 -20.78
N ILE A 14 -6.42 1.83 -20.31
CA ILE A 14 -6.71 2.88 -19.33
C ILE A 14 -7.34 4.10 -20.01
N GLY A 15 -7.05 4.36 -21.29
CA GLY A 15 -7.68 5.43 -22.07
C GLY A 15 -7.40 6.84 -21.53
N LEU A 16 -6.37 7.01 -20.69
CA LEU A 16 -5.96 8.29 -20.13
C LEU A 16 -4.92 8.99 -21.02
N GLN A 17 -4.92 10.32 -21.00
CA GLN A 17 -3.89 11.12 -21.69
C GLN A 17 -2.51 10.91 -21.05
N ASP A 18 -1.48 10.82 -21.88
CA ASP A 18 -0.06 10.68 -21.47
C ASP A 18 0.39 11.81 -20.52
N SER A 19 -0.17 13.01 -20.68
CA SER A 19 0.06 14.17 -19.82
C SER A 19 -0.38 13.96 -18.36
N LEU A 20 -1.41 13.13 -18.13
CA LEU A 20 -1.90 12.78 -16.81
C LEU A 20 -1.10 11.60 -16.24
N LEU A 21 -0.75 10.61 -17.06
CA LEU A 21 0.07 9.48 -16.66
C LEU A 21 1.44 9.93 -16.14
N SER A 22 2.07 10.90 -16.82
CA SER A 22 3.35 11.48 -16.38
C SER A 22 3.29 12.12 -14.98
N ARG A 23 2.10 12.53 -14.50
CA ARG A 23 1.93 13.16 -13.17
C ARG A 23 1.86 12.17 -12.02
N PHE A 24 1.60 10.90 -12.31
CA PHE A 24 1.60 9.87 -11.29
C PHE A 24 3.00 9.26 -11.16
N ASP A 25 3.44 9.09 -9.92
CA ASP A 25 4.74 8.52 -9.61
C ASP A 25 4.74 6.99 -9.79
N LEU A 26 3.62 6.32 -9.54
CA LEU A 26 3.42 4.87 -9.64
C LEU A 26 2.03 4.55 -10.23
N LEU A 27 1.98 3.57 -11.14
CA LEU A 27 0.73 3.06 -11.70
C LEU A 27 0.63 1.56 -11.40
N PHE A 28 -0.41 1.18 -10.65
CA PHE A 28 -0.71 -0.22 -10.36
C PHE A 28 -1.92 -0.68 -11.18
N VAL A 29 -1.71 -1.68 -12.03
CA VAL A 29 -2.80 -2.33 -12.75
C VAL A 29 -3.33 -3.47 -11.88
N MET A 30 -4.51 -3.27 -11.29
CA MET A 30 -5.20 -4.34 -10.57
C MET A 30 -6.11 -5.09 -11.55
N LEU A 31 -5.79 -6.36 -11.78
CA LEU A 31 -6.61 -7.26 -12.59
C LEU A 31 -7.39 -8.20 -11.68
N ASP A 32 -8.66 -8.37 -11.98
CA ASP A 32 -9.47 -9.42 -11.38
C ASP A 32 -9.15 -10.74 -12.10
N VAL A 33 -8.37 -11.60 -11.45
CA VAL A 33 -8.01 -12.93 -11.94
C VAL A 33 -8.83 -13.94 -11.15
N VAL A 34 -9.69 -14.69 -11.84
CA VAL A 34 -10.51 -15.72 -11.22
C VAL A 34 -9.61 -16.88 -10.81
N ASP A 35 -9.40 -17.04 -9.51
CA ASP A 35 -8.65 -18.14 -8.93
C ASP A 35 -9.40 -18.73 -7.74
N GLY A 36 -9.68 -20.03 -7.79
CA GLY A 36 -10.54 -20.69 -6.80
C GLY A 36 -9.96 -20.73 -5.39
N GLU A 37 -8.63 -20.73 -5.22
CA GLU A 37 -8.00 -20.70 -3.89
C GLU A 37 -8.01 -19.28 -3.31
N TYR A 38 -7.59 -18.28 -4.09
CA TYR A 38 -7.65 -16.87 -3.68
C TYR A 38 -9.09 -16.41 -3.39
N ASP A 39 -10.05 -16.76 -4.25
CA ASP A 39 -11.46 -16.42 -4.07
C ASP A 39 -12.03 -17.04 -2.78
N ARG A 40 -11.63 -18.27 -2.47
CA ARG A 40 -12.03 -18.94 -1.22
C ARG A 40 -11.43 -18.24 0.01
N MET A 41 -10.16 -17.84 -0.05
CA MET A 41 -9.52 -17.09 1.04
C MET A 41 -10.18 -15.73 1.28
N ILE A 42 -10.48 -15.01 0.19
CA ILE A 42 -11.16 -13.71 0.24
C ILE A 42 -12.58 -13.89 0.80
N SER A 43 -13.34 -14.86 0.28
CA SER A 43 -14.71 -15.16 0.74
C SER A 43 -14.76 -15.48 2.23
N ASP A 44 -13.83 -16.32 2.71
CA ASP A 44 -13.72 -16.66 4.13
C ASP A 44 -13.36 -15.43 5.00
N HIS A 45 -12.50 -14.54 4.50
CA HIS A 45 -12.21 -13.27 5.15
C HIS A 45 -13.42 -12.33 5.20
N VAL A 46 -14.17 -12.20 4.10
CA VAL A 46 -15.38 -11.37 4.03
C VAL A 46 -16.45 -11.89 4.98
N VAL A 47 -16.71 -13.19 5.01
CA VAL A 47 -17.67 -13.80 5.94
C VAL A 47 -17.25 -13.58 7.39
N ARG A 48 -15.95 -13.69 7.71
CA ARG A 48 -15.43 -13.36 9.04
C ARG A 48 -15.69 -11.91 9.43
N MET A 49 -15.40 -10.95 8.56
CA MET A 49 -15.69 -9.53 8.82
C MET A 49 -17.18 -9.28 9.04
N HIS A 50 -18.05 -9.94 8.29
CA HIS A 50 -19.51 -9.81 8.47
C HIS A 50 -20.03 -10.47 9.74
N ARG A 51 -19.31 -11.46 10.28
CA ARG A 51 -19.63 -12.11 11.56
C ARG A 51 -19.02 -11.40 12.77
N TYR A 52 -18.04 -10.52 12.56
CA TYR A 52 -17.41 -9.77 13.63
C TYR A 52 -18.40 -8.76 14.23
N ARG A 53 -18.49 -8.77 15.56
CA ARG A 53 -19.26 -7.83 16.37
C ARG A 53 -18.35 -7.20 17.39
N LYS A 54 -18.61 -5.95 17.78
CA LYS A 54 -17.77 -5.30 18.79
C LYS A 54 -17.91 -6.04 20.13
N PRO A 55 -16.83 -6.18 20.92
CA PRO A 55 -16.89 -6.81 22.24
C PRO A 55 -17.85 -6.00 23.14
N GLY A 56 -19.06 -6.50 23.36
CA GLY A 56 -20.09 -5.82 24.17
C GLY A 56 -21.50 -5.80 23.56
N GLU A 57 -21.67 -6.13 22.29
CA GLU A 57 -23.01 -6.22 21.66
C GLU A 57 -23.69 -7.56 22.01
N GLN A 58 -24.98 -7.53 22.38
CA GLN A 58 -25.77 -8.74 22.69
C GLN A 58 -26.13 -9.51 21.42
N ASP A 59 -26.12 -10.85 21.52
CA ASP A 59 -26.52 -11.71 20.43
C ASP A 59 -27.99 -11.51 20.05
N GLY A 60 -28.22 -10.90 18.87
CA GLY A 60 -29.57 -10.73 18.30
C GLY A 60 -30.06 -9.28 18.25
N GLU A 61 -29.27 -8.31 18.70
CA GLU A 61 -29.60 -6.89 18.52
C GLU A 61 -29.49 -6.52 17.04
N THR A 62 -30.55 -5.93 16.48
CA THR A 62 -30.55 -5.48 15.08
C THR A 62 -29.63 -4.27 14.96
N LEU A 63 -28.42 -4.48 14.45
CA LEU A 63 -27.57 -3.38 14.00
C LEU A 63 -28.34 -2.62 12.90
N PRO A 64 -28.43 -1.29 12.96
CA PRO A 64 -28.97 -0.52 11.85
C PRO A 64 -28.15 -0.89 10.60
N MET A 65 -28.84 -1.40 9.57
CA MET A 65 -28.29 -2.01 8.34
C MET A 65 -27.43 -1.07 7.46
N GLY A 66 -26.97 0.06 8.00
CA GLY A 66 -26.16 1.07 7.33
C GLY A 66 -24.85 1.45 8.04
N SER A 67 -24.51 0.87 9.21
CA SER A 67 -23.36 1.34 9.99
C SER A 67 -22.04 0.58 9.78
N SER A 68 -22.01 -0.52 9.02
CA SER A 68 -20.80 -1.33 8.86
C SER A 68 -19.83 -0.79 7.80
N VAL A 69 -20.35 -0.21 6.71
CA VAL A 69 -19.52 0.48 5.71
C VAL A 69 -19.05 1.86 6.18
N ASP A 70 -19.70 2.44 7.19
CA ASP A 70 -19.33 3.77 7.69
C ASP A 70 -18.06 3.77 8.54
N MET A 71 -17.57 2.60 8.96
CA MET A 71 -16.30 2.47 9.69
C MET A 71 -15.06 2.70 8.81
N LEU A 72 -15.20 2.77 7.47
CA LEU A 72 -14.10 3.06 6.56
C LEU A 72 -14.20 4.43 5.86
N SER A 73 -15.40 5.02 5.75
CA SER A 73 -15.63 6.18 4.88
C SER A 73 -16.03 7.50 5.54
N THR A 74 -16.52 7.52 6.78
CA THR A 74 -16.99 8.80 7.38
C THR A 74 -16.48 9.07 8.79
N TYR A 75 -15.26 8.63 9.12
CA TYR A 75 -14.56 9.23 10.26
C TYR A 75 -13.96 10.57 9.84
N ASN A 76 -14.72 11.64 10.07
CA ASN A 76 -14.25 13.01 9.90
C ASN A 76 -13.15 13.26 10.96
N PRO A 77 -11.88 13.44 10.55
CA PRO A 77 -10.72 13.35 11.43
C PRO A 77 -10.55 14.51 12.41
N ASP A 78 -11.40 15.54 12.31
CA ASP A 78 -11.40 16.75 13.15
C ASP A 78 -12.35 16.66 14.34
N THR A 79 -13.05 15.54 14.54
CA THR A 79 -13.77 15.31 15.80
C THR A 79 -12.71 15.03 16.86
N ALA A 80 -12.35 16.07 17.61
CA ALA A 80 -11.49 16.03 18.77
C ALA A 80 -12.10 15.13 19.84
N GLU A 81 -12.00 13.81 19.65
CA GLU A 81 -12.22 12.86 20.73
C GLU A 81 -11.00 12.95 21.65
N GLU A 82 -11.32 13.38 22.86
CA GLU A 82 -10.45 13.61 24.01
C GLU A 82 -9.24 12.66 24.05
N ASP A 83 -8.07 13.24 24.31
CA ASP A 83 -6.81 12.55 24.55
C ASP A 83 -6.96 11.51 25.67
N ASP A 84 -7.39 10.30 25.32
CA ASP A 84 -7.30 9.18 26.25
C ASP A 84 -5.81 8.82 26.34
N VAL A 85 -5.22 9.17 27.49
CA VAL A 85 -3.79 9.10 27.81
C VAL A 85 -3.25 7.65 27.73
N ASN A 86 -4.13 6.65 27.64
CA ASN A 86 -3.79 5.24 27.48
C ASN A 86 -4.42 4.61 26.22
N THR A 87 -3.97 5.00 25.02
CA THR A 87 -4.23 4.19 23.82
C THR A 87 -3.36 2.92 23.85
N PRO A 88 -3.93 1.70 23.97
CA PRO A 88 -3.16 0.47 23.91
C PRO A 88 -2.49 0.35 22.53
N ILE A 89 -1.19 0.03 22.53
CA ILE A 89 -0.37 -0.08 21.31
C ILE A 89 -0.88 -1.23 20.41
N TYR A 90 -1.41 -2.28 21.04
CA TYR A 90 -1.90 -3.46 20.36
C TYR A 90 -3.41 -3.60 20.51
N GLU A 91 -4.08 -3.93 19.40
CA GLU A 91 -5.45 -4.41 19.47
C GLU A 91 -5.47 -5.79 20.12
N LYS A 92 -6.49 -6.02 20.94
CA LYS A 92 -6.70 -7.34 21.54
C LYS A 92 -6.98 -8.31 20.40
N TYR A 93 -6.17 -9.37 20.30
CA TYR A 93 -6.33 -10.40 19.28
C TYR A 93 -7.76 -10.96 19.31
N ASP A 94 -8.52 -10.72 18.25
CA ASP A 94 -9.81 -11.35 18.03
C ASP A 94 -9.68 -12.51 17.03
N SER A 95 -10.02 -13.71 17.49
CA SER A 95 -10.00 -14.92 16.65
C SER A 95 -10.93 -14.85 15.43
N LEU A 96 -12.01 -14.05 15.49
CA LEU A 96 -12.89 -13.85 14.34
C LEU A 96 -12.29 -12.89 13.31
N LEU A 97 -11.50 -11.91 13.74
CA LEU A 97 -10.96 -10.89 12.84
C LEU A 97 -9.64 -11.34 12.19
N HIS A 98 -8.84 -12.15 12.88
CA HIS A 98 -7.46 -12.44 12.48
C HIS A 98 -7.26 -13.82 11.83
N GLY A 99 -8.30 -14.66 11.85
CA GLY A 99 -8.31 -15.97 11.18
C GLY A 99 -7.23 -16.94 11.66
N SER A 100 -7.17 -18.11 11.03
CA SER A 100 -6.19 -19.16 11.32
C SER A 100 -4.84 -18.97 10.61
N SER A 101 -4.76 -18.00 9.70
CA SER A 101 -3.55 -17.73 8.89
C SER A 101 -2.49 -16.93 9.67
N ARG A 102 -2.89 -16.18 10.70
CA ARG A 102 -1.96 -15.41 11.55
C ARG A 102 -1.81 -16.04 12.93
N ALA A 103 -0.56 -16.24 13.34
CA ALA A 103 -0.26 -16.74 14.68
C ALA A 103 -0.78 -15.78 15.76
N LYS A 104 -1.20 -16.29 16.92
CA LYS A 104 -1.63 -15.49 18.09
C LYS A 104 -0.53 -14.53 18.61
N SER A 105 0.71 -14.70 18.17
CA SER A 105 1.83 -13.83 18.47
C SER A 105 1.92 -12.60 17.55
N ASP A 106 1.12 -12.55 16.48
CA ASP A 106 1.13 -11.44 15.53
C ASP A 106 0.45 -10.24 16.18
N LYS A 107 1.27 -9.28 16.60
CA LYS A 107 0.85 -8.12 17.40
C LYS A 107 0.28 -7.06 16.47
N ILE A 108 -1.04 -6.95 16.44
CA ILE A 108 -1.72 -6.01 15.54
C ILE A 108 -1.75 -4.63 16.17
N ILE A 109 -1.30 -3.65 15.39
CA ILE A 109 -1.19 -2.26 15.82
C ILE A 109 -2.57 -1.61 15.74
N SER A 110 -3.00 -0.93 16.81
CA SER A 110 -4.26 -0.19 16.78
C SER A 110 -4.20 0.98 15.79
N ILE A 111 -5.31 1.24 15.08
CA ILE A 111 -5.46 2.39 14.17
C ILE A 111 -5.12 3.71 14.88
N LYS A 112 -5.53 3.87 16.15
CA LYS A 112 -5.21 5.06 16.96
C LYS A 112 -3.71 5.24 17.17
N PHE A 113 -2.97 4.15 17.44
CA PHE A 113 -1.51 4.19 17.57
C PHE A 113 -0.83 4.44 16.22
N MET A 114 -1.32 3.82 15.14
CA MET A 114 -0.80 4.03 13.79
C MET A 114 -0.89 5.50 13.35
N ARG A 115 -1.98 6.20 13.68
CA ARG A 115 -2.10 7.65 13.45
C ARG A 115 -1.02 8.44 14.18
N LYS A 116 -0.81 8.15 15.47
CA LYS A 116 0.26 8.77 16.27
C LYS A 116 1.65 8.46 15.70
N TYR A 117 1.87 7.23 15.23
CA TYR A 117 3.12 6.80 14.61
C TYR A 117 3.43 7.56 13.31
N ILE A 118 2.45 7.66 12.41
CA ILE A 118 2.58 8.39 11.14
C ILE A 118 2.86 9.88 11.40
N HIS A 119 2.24 10.47 12.43
CA HIS A 119 2.49 11.85 12.80
C HIS A 119 3.97 12.07 13.17
N ILE A 120 4.54 11.21 14.01
CA ILE A 120 5.96 11.28 14.38
C ILE A 120 6.86 11.04 13.15
N ALA A 121 6.56 10.03 12.34
CA ALA A 121 7.33 9.71 11.14
C ALA A 121 7.34 10.85 10.11
N LYS A 122 6.27 11.65 10.02
CA LYS A 122 6.19 12.82 9.11
C LYS A 122 7.15 13.95 9.50
N CYS A 123 7.41 14.13 10.79
CA CYS A 123 8.33 15.16 11.28
C CYS A 123 9.79 14.85 10.95
N LEU A 124 10.12 13.57 10.76
CA LEU A 124 11.47 13.12 10.47
C LEU A 124 11.85 13.40 9.01
N LYS A 125 13.03 13.99 8.79
CA LYS A 125 13.59 14.26 7.46
C LYS A 125 14.89 13.48 7.30
N PRO A 126 14.84 12.24 6.78
CA PRO A 126 16.02 11.43 6.66
C PRO A 126 16.93 11.95 5.54
N ALA A 127 18.24 11.90 5.77
CA ALA A 127 19.23 12.24 4.75
C ALA A 127 19.61 11.01 3.91
N LEU A 128 19.84 11.21 2.62
CA LEU A 128 20.29 10.15 1.70
C LEU A 128 21.78 9.87 1.95
N THR A 129 22.13 8.60 2.08
CA THR A 129 23.53 8.16 2.15
C THR A 129 24.11 7.97 0.76
N GLU A 130 25.44 8.08 0.63
CA GLU A 130 26.15 7.91 -0.64
C GLU A 130 25.90 6.51 -1.24
N GLU A 131 25.96 5.46 -0.42
CA GLU A 131 25.66 4.07 -0.83
C GLU A 131 24.26 3.92 -1.45
N SER A 132 23.26 4.60 -0.87
CA SER A 132 21.89 4.54 -1.38
C SER A 132 21.73 5.35 -2.68
N SER A 133 22.45 6.47 -2.79
CA SER A 133 22.45 7.30 -4.00
C SER A 133 23.04 6.55 -5.20
N GLU A 134 24.14 5.82 -4.98
CA GLU A 134 24.78 5.02 -6.03
C GLU A 134 23.83 3.91 -6.50
N ALA A 135 23.25 3.14 -5.59
CA ALA A 135 22.30 2.07 -5.92
C ALA A 135 21.08 2.56 -6.71
N ILE A 136 20.49 3.70 -6.31
CA ILE A 136 19.37 4.31 -7.03
C ILE A 136 19.79 4.76 -8.43
N SER A 137 20.99 5.34 -8.57
CA SER A 137 21.50 5.80 -9.87
C SER A 137 21.78 4.64 -10.84
N GLU A 138 22.31 3.53 -10.33
CA GLU A 138 22.57 2.32 -11.09
C GLU A 138 21.26 1.72 -11.61
N GLU A 139 20.27 1.55 -10.73
CA GLU A 139 18.96 0.98 -11.12
C GLU A 139 18.18 1.91 -12.05
N TYR A 140 18.25 3.23 -11.87
CA TYR A 140 17.66 4.17 -12.81
C TYR A 140 18.31 4.06 -14.20
N SER A 141 19.64 3.95 -14.26
CA SER A 141 20.36 3.73 -15.52
C SER A 141 19.95 2.41 -16.18
N ARG A 142 19.81 1.35 -15.39
CA ARG A 142 19.35 0.03 -15.84
C ARG A 142 17.91 0.06 -16.37
N LEU A 143 16.98 0.70 -15.65
CA LEU A 143 15.59 0.86 -16.09
C LEU A 143 15.52 1.64 -17.40
N ARG A 144 16.36 2.67 -17.57
CA ARG A 144 16.40 3.50 -18.78
C ARG A 144 17.05 2.78 -19.97
N SER A 145 18.09 1.98 -19.75
CA SER A 145 18.69 1.17 -20.82
C SER A 145 17.72 0.09 -21.29
N GLN A 146 17.00 -0.52 -20.36
CA GLN A 146 15.94 -1.48 -20.65
C GLN A 146 14.71 -0.83 -21.31
N ASP A 147 14.48 0.47 -21.11
CA ASP A 147 13.46 1.23 -21.85
C ASP A 147 13.73 1.23 -23.37
N THR A 148 15.01 1.38 -23.72
CA THR A 148 15.47 1.42 -25.12
C THR A 148 15.44 0.04 -25.81
N MET A 149 15.41 -1.05 -25.03
CA MET A 149 15.46 -2.43 -25.53
C MET A 149 14.04 -2.97 -25.62
N ASP A 150 13.38 -2.71 -26.76
CA ASP A 150 12.06 -3.23 -27.15
C ASP A 150 11.90 -4.71 -26.78
N THR A 151 11.16 -4.97 -25.71
CA THR A 151 10.61 -6.29 -25.43
C THR A 151 9.12 -6.11 -25.25
N ASP A 152 8.32 -6.95 -25.92
CA ASP A 152 6.85 -6.93 -26.09
C ASP A 152 6.00 -6.93 -24.80
N ILE A 153 6.57 -6.60 -23.64
CA ILE A 153 5.86 -6.41 -22.39
C ILE A 153 5.32 -4.98 -22.41
N ALA A 154 4.04 -4.85 -22.77
CA ALA A 154 3.36 -3.57 -22.77
C ALA A 154 3.48 -2.89 -21.39
N ARG A 155 4.24 -1.77 -21.36
CA ARG A 155 4.58 -1.03 -20.15
C ARG A 155 3.45 -0.10 -19.72
N THR A 156 3.47 0.26 -18.44
CA THR A 156 2.47 1.16 -17.83
C THR A 156 2.81 2.63 -17.99
N GLN A 157 4.10 3.01 -18.03
CA GLN A 157 4.54 4.41 -18.09
C GLN A 157 5.96 4.55 -18.70
N PRO A 158 6.27 5.64 -19.43
CA PRO A 158 7.63 5.92 -19.92
C PRO A 158 8.60 6.34 -18.79
N VAL A 159 9.87 5.95 -18.90
CA VAL A 159 10.91 6.26 -17.90
C VAL A 159 11.42 7.69 -18.08
N THR A 160 11.04 8.59 -17.18
CA THR A 160 11.46 10.00 -17.17
C THR A 160 12.30 10.34 -15.93
N VAL A 161 12.84 11.56 -15.85
CA VAL A 161 13.57 12.04 -14.65
C VAL A 161 12.71 11.95 -13.38
N ARG A 162 11.37 11.94 -13.51
CA ARG A 162 10.45 11.77 -12.38
C ARG A 162 10.61 10.41 -11.69
N THR A 163 11.00 9.35 -12.40
CA THR A 163 11.18 8.03 -11.79
C THR A 163 12.33 8.02 -10.79
N LEU A 164 13.39 8.80 -11.07
CA LEU A 164 14.48 9.03 -10.14
C LEU A 164 13.99 9.77 -8.89
N GLU A 165 13.18 10.82 -9.06
CA GLU A 165 12.55 11.52 -7.93
C GLU A 165 11.64 10.60 -7.12
N THR A 166 10.86 9.74 -7.78
CA THR A 166 10.01 8.73 -7.14
C THR A 166 10.83 7.76 -6.30
N LEU A 167 11.94 7.23 -6.84
CA LEU A 167 12.84 6.34 -6.09
C LEU A 167 13.39 7.01 -4.82
N ILE A 168 13.77 8.29 -4.91
CA ILE A 168 14.23 9.08 -3.76
C ILE A 168 13.09 9.28 -2.75
N ARG A 169 11.88 9.64 -3.21
CA ARG A 169 10.71 9.83 -2.34
C ARG A 169 10.31 8.53 -1.63
N LEU A 170 10.32 7.39 -2.33
CA LEU A 170 10.00 6.09 -1.76
C LEU A 170 11.05 5.64 -0.75
N SER A 171 12.34 5.77 -1.08
CA SER A 171 13.45 5.42 -0.17
C SER A 171 13.41 6.27 1.11
N THR A 172 13.14 7.58 0.98
CA THR A 172 12.98 8.45 2.15
C THR A 172 11.70 8.15 2.93
N ALA A 173 10.59 7.78 2.28
CA ALA A 173 9.36 7.35 2.95
C ALA A 173 9.58 6.05 3.74
N HIS A 174 10.32 5.08 3.19
CA HIS A 174 10.66 3.84 3.88
C HIS A 174 11.56 4.12 5.11
N ALA A 175 12.56 4.99 4.97
CA ALA A 175 13.38 5.42 6.09
C ALA A 175 12.57 6.13 7.20
N LYS A 176 11.58 6.96 6.82
CA LYS A 176 10.62 7.57 7.77
C LYS A 176 9.79 6.52 8.49
N ALA A 177 9.33 5.48 7.78
CA ALA A 177 8.59 4.39 8.38
C ALA A 177 9.43 3.61 9.41
N ARG A 178 10.76 3.54 9.25
CA ARG A 178 11.69 2.97 10.24
C ARG A 178 12.12 3.96 11.34
N LEU A 179 11.67 5.22 11.29
CA LEU A 179 12.15 6.32 12.15
C LEU A 179 13.68 6.51 12.11
N SER A 180 14.31 6.16 10.98
CA SER A 180 15.76 6.23 10.79
C SER A 180 16.15 7.59 10.24
N PRO A 181 17.10 8.33 10.84
CA PRO A 181 17.55 9.63 10.34
C PRO A 181 18.37 9.56 9.05
N ALA A 182 18.81 8.36 8.66
CA ALA A 182 19.54 8.10 7.42
C ALA A 182 18.85 7.01 6.61
N VAL A 183 18.85 7.17 5.28
CA VAL A 183 18.40 6.15 4.31
C VAL A 183 19.50 5.11 4.16
N LYS A 184 19.17 3.83 4.36
CA LYS A 184 20.08 2.70 4.15
C LYS A 184 19.84 2.04 2.79
N ILE A 185 20.79 1.21 2.35
CA ILE A 185 20.66 0.42 1.13
C ILE A 185 19.43 -0.50 1.11
N GLU A 186 19.00 -1.01 2.27
CA GLU A 186 17.77 -1.80 2.41
C GLU A 186 16.53 -1.01 2.00
N ASP A 187 16.49 0.28 2.35
CA ASP A 187 15.37 1.18 2.03
C ASP A 187 15.33 1.46 0.52
N ALA A 188 16.50 1.62 -0.11
CA ALA A 188 16.62 1.77 -1.54
C ALA A 188 16.17 0.52 -2.29
N ARG A 189 16.61 -0.68 -1.86
CA ARG A 189 16.22 -1.95 -2.48
C ARG A 189 14.71 -2.20 -2.43
N ALA A 190 14.08 -1.94 -1.28
CA ALA A 190 12.63 -2.06 -1.16
C ALA A 190 11.88 -1.09 -2.09
N ALA A 191 12.38 0.14 -2.24
CA ALA A 191 11.82 1.10 -3.19
C ALA A 191 11.99 0.65 -4.65
N ILE A 192 13.15 0.09 -5.01
CA ILE A 192 13.43 -0.46 -6.35
C ILE A 192 12.48 -1.61 -6.67
N GLU A 193 12.30 -2.56 -5.75
CA GLU A 193 11.41 -3.71 -5.95
C GLU A 193 9.95 -3.26 -6.18
N LEU A 194 9.49 -2.26 -5.43
CA LEU A 194 8.14 -1.70 -5.58
C LEU A 194 7.96 -0.98 -6.91
N VAL A 195 8.95 -0.19 -7.34
CA VAL A 195 8.95 0.44 -8.66
C VAL A 195 8.98 -0.62 -9.75
N GLN A 196 9.85 -1.62 -9.64
CA GLN A 196 9.93 -2.73 -10.59
C GLN A 196 8.58 -3.45 -10.69
N PHE A 197 7.89 -3.69 -9.58
CA PHE A 197 6.56 -4.29 -9.58
C PHE A 197 5.50 -3.41 -10.26
N ALA A 198 5.57 -2.09 -10.13
CA ALA A 198 4.64 -1.16 -10.80
C ALA A 198 4.90 -1.05 -12.32
N TYR A 199 6.16 -1.13 -12.75
CA TYR A 199 6.55 -1.02 -14.17
C TYR A 199 6.40 -2.34 -14.92
N PHE A 200 6.82 -3.45 -14.30
CA PHE A 200 6.74 -4.78 -14.89
C PHE A 200 5.45 -5.45 -14.44
N LYS A 201 4.52 -5.61 -15.38
CA LYS A 201 3.36 -6.49 -15.23
C LYS A 201 3.87 -7.91 -14.96
N ARG A 202 3.82 -8.35 -13.71
CA ARG A 202 3.99 -9.76 -13.31
C ARG A 202 2.74 -10.25 -12.61
#